data_AF-A0A9P6XWW3-F1
#
_entry.id   AF-A0A9P6XWW3-F1
#
_cell.length_a   1.000
_cell.length_b   1.000
_cell.length_c   1.000
_cell.angle_alpha   90.00
_cell.angle_beta   90.00
_cell.angle_gamma   90.00
#
_symmetry.space_group_name_H-M   'P 1'
#
loop_
_entity.id
_entity.type
_entity.pdbx_description
1 polymer ?
#
loop_
_entity_poly.entity_id
_entity_poly.type
_entity_poly.pdbx_seq_one_letter_code
_entity_poly.pdbx_strand_id
1 'polypeptide(L)'
;MTLAQKIGQMTQAEIKTITPEQVRQYYIGSVLNGGGSWPGMDKHASVQAWLKLADAYHAASLATDAKTPVPVIWGTDAVHGHNNVLGATLFPHNIGLGAAGDAELIERIGEATARSVPIRPTRR
;
A
#
# COMPACT_ATOMS: atom_id res chain seq x y z
N MET A 1 2.82 2.44 -24.94
CA MET A 1 2.23 3.36 -23.97
C MET A 1 2.16 4.75 -24.57
N THR A 2 1.03 5.45 -24.44
CA THR A 2 0.88 6.86 -24.78
C THR A 2 1.58 7.75 -23.74
N LEU A 3 1.69 9.06 -24.00
CA LEU A 3 2.23 10.00 -23.01
C LEU A 3 1.38 10.01 -21.73
N ALA A 4 0.05 10.06 -21.85
CA ALA A 4 -0.86 10.02 -20.70
C ALA A 4 -0.65 8.75 -19.86
N GLN A 5 -0.48 7.59 -20.50
CA GLN A 5 -0.20 6.33 -19.80
C GLN A 5 1.13 6.36 -19.06
N LYS A 6 2.18 6.97 -19.63
CA LYS A 6 3.47 7.13 -18.94
C LYS A 6 3.36 8.06 -17.72
N ILE A 7 2.66 9.18 -17.87
CA ILE A 7 2.42 10.13 -16.77
C ILE A 7 1.62 9.47 -15.65
N GLY A 8 0.56 8.74 -16.00
CA GLY A 8 -0.22 7.96 -15.05
C GLY A 8 0.63 7.00 -14.23
N GLN A 9 1.52 6.25 -14.89
CA GLN A 9 2.42 5.32 -14.21
C GLN A 9 3.44 6.01 -13.28
N MET A 10 3.82 7.25 -13.56
CA MET A 10 4.70 8.06 -12.71
C MET A 10 3.98 8.80 -11.60
N THR A 11 2.64 8.68 -11.54
CA THR A 11 1.81 9.38 -10.54
C THR A 11 1.46 8.44 -9.39
N GLN A 12 1.73 8.89 -8.17
CA GLN A 12 1.25 8.26 -6.94
C GLN A 12 0.13 9.10 -6.32
N ALA A 13 -1.05 8.51 -6.17
CA ALA A 13 -2.23 9.18 -5.61
C ALA A 13 -2.57 8.68 -4.21
N GLU A 14 -3.26 9.50 -3.43
CA GLU A 14 -3.61 9.19 -2.04
C GLU A 14 -5.05 8.64 -1.94
N ILE A 15 -5.24 7.54 -1.21
CA ILE A 15 -6.51 6.78 -1.19
C ILE A 15 -7.72 7.51 -0.60
N LYS A 16 -7.55 8.62 0.12
CA LYS A 16 -8.66 9.48 0.57
C LYS A 16 -9.26 10.29 -0.58
N THR A 17 -8.49 10.49 -1.66
CA THR A 17 -8.85 11.41 -2.74
C THR A 17 -9.10 10.71 -4.06
N ILE A 18 -8.41 9.60 -4.31
CA ILE A 18 -8.57 8.85 -5.55
C ILE A 18 -9.57 7.70 -5.40
N THR A 19 -10.28 7.40 -6.47
CA THR A 19 -11.18 6.25 -6.58
C THR A 19 -10.61 5.18 -7.51
N PRO A 20 -11.03 3.91 -7.41
CA PRO A 20 -10.63 2.88 -8.36
C PRO A 20 -10.93 3.27 -9.82
N GLU A 21 -12.07 3.91 -10.07
CA GLU A 21 -12.43 4.38 -11.41
C GLU A 21 -11.43 5.41 -11.95
N GLN A 22 -10.95 6.32 -11.12
CA GLN A 22 -9.91 7.28 -11.51
C GLN A 22 -8.55 6.60 -11.73
N VAL A 23 -8.23 5.55 -10.99
CA VAL A 23 -7.03 4.73 -11.27
C VAL A 23 -7.09 4.15 -12.68
N ARG A 24 -8.25 3.63 -13.09
CA ARG A 24 -8.50 3.13 -14.44
C ARG A 24 -8.41 4.26 -15.48
N GLN A 25 -9.12 5.36 -15.26
CA GLN A 25 -9.22 6.47 -16.20
C GLN A 25 -7.86 7.15 -16.46
N TYR A 26 -7.02 7.26 -15.44
CA TYR A 26 -5.76 8.00 -15.51
C TYR A 26 -4.51 7.10 -15.55
N TYR A 27 -4.68 5.78 -15.69
CA TYR A 27 -3.59 4.81 -15.75
C TYR A 27 -2.61 4.92 -14.57
N ILE A 28 -3.14 5.16 -13.37
CA ILE A 28 -2.34 5.45 -12.18
C ILE A 28 -1.43 4.28 -11.82
N GLY A 29 -0.15 4.56 -11.65
CA GLY A 29 0.88 3.56 -11.33
C GLY A 29 0.93 3.19 -9.87
N SER A 30 0.60 4.12 -8.96
CA SER A 30 0.64 3.85 -7.53
C SER A 30 -0.47 4.56 -6.74
N VAL A 31 -0.93 3.90 -5.68
CA VAL A 31 -1.70 4.52 -4.60
C VAL A 31 -0.96 4.42 -3.28
N LEU A 32 -1.21 5.35 -2.37
CA LEU A 32 -0.60 5.40 -1.04
C LEU A 32 -1.70 5.54 0.02
N ASN A 33 -1.59 4.78 1.12
CA ASN A 33 -2.25 5.15 2.36
C ASN A 33 -1.26 5.85 3.29
N GLY A 34 -1.38 7.17 3.38
CA GLY A 34 -0.60 7.95 4.32
C GLY A 34 -1.11 7.77 5.76
N GLY A 35 -0.50 8.51 6.68
CA GLY A 35 -0.95 8.59 8.08
C GLY A 35 -2.44 8.91 8.20
N GLY A 36 -3.19 8.02 8.86
CA GLY A 36 -4.61 8.17 9.10
C GLY A 36 -5.49 8.10 7.85
N SER A 37 -5.01 7.43 6.80
CA SER A 37 -5.79 7.09 5.61
C SER A 37 -6.27 5.66 5.70
N TRP A 38 -7.51 5.47 6.12
CA TRP A 38 -8.12 4.15 6.28
C TRP A 38 -9.22 3.92 5.24
N PRO A 39 -9.50 2.64 4.86
CA PRO A 39 -10.67 2.30 4.07
C PRO A 39 -11.94 2.92 4.65
N GLY A 40 -12.66 3.68 3.85
CA GLY A 40 -13.90 4.34 4.28
C GLY A 40 -13.74 5.36 5.42
N MET A 41 -12.52 5.87 5.65
CA MET A 41 -12.20 6.75 6.79
C MET A 41 -12.46 6.12 8.16
N ASP A 42 -12.49 4.78 8.23
CA ASP A 42 -12.69 4.04 9.47
C ASP A 42 -11.36 3.62 10.10
N LYS A 43 -11.00 4.25 11.22
CA LYS A 43 -9.79 3.91 12.00
C LYS A 43 -9.76 2.47 12.52
N HIS A 44 -10.91 1.79 12.52
CA HIS A 44 -11.06 0.40 12.93
C HIS A 44 -11.27 -0.55 11.74
N ALA A 45 -11.00 -0.10 10.51
CA ALA A 45 -11.14 -0.90 9.31
C ALA A 45 -10.46 -2.26 9.46
N SER A 46 -11.24 -3.32 9.25
CA SER A 46 -10.75 -4.70 9.33
C SER A 46 -9.75 -4.99 8.21
N VAL A 47 -8.89 -6.00 8.40
CA VAL A 47 -7.98 -6.50 7.36
C VAL A 47 -8.74 -6.83 6.06
N GLN A 48 -9.96 -7.36 6.16
CA GLN A 48 -10.83 -7.65 5.02
C GLN A 48 -11.26 -6.38 4.28
N ALA A 49 -11.49 -5.26 4.98
CA ALA A 49 -11.78 -3.97 4.34
C ALA A 49 -10.59 -3.44 3.54
N TRP A 50 -9.37 -3.59 4.09
CA TRP A 50 -8.12 -3.27 3.38
C TRP A 50 -7.94 -4.13 2.13
N LEU A 51 -8.09 -5.46 2.25
CA LEU A 51 -7.98 -6.39 1.12
C LEU A 51 -9.02 -6.09 0.03
N LYS A 52 -10.27 -5.83 0.42
CA LYS A 52 -11.33 -5.48 -0.53
C LYS A 52 -11.00 -4.21 -1.32
N LEU A 53 -10.46 -3.19 -0.65
CA LEU A 53 -10.05 -1.95 -1.32
C LEU A 53 -8.83 -2.19 -2.24
N ALA A 54 -7.87 -3.02 -1.81
CA ALA A 54 -6.71 -3.38 -2.62
C ALA A 54 -7.11 -4.14 -3.89
N ASP A 55 -8.02 -5.10 -3.77
CA ASP A 55 -8.58 -5.84 -4.91
C ASP A 55 -9.32 -4.91 -5.87
N ALA A 56 -10.07 -3.92 -5.37
CA ALA A 56 -10.76 -2.94 -6.20
C ALA A 56 -9.79 -2.07 -7.03
N TYR A 57 -8.74 -1.53 -6.40
CA TYR A 57 -7.71 -0.77 -7.10
C TYR A 57 -6.95 -1.62 -8.12
N HIS A 58 -6.56 -2.83 -7.75
CA HIS A 58 -5.90 -3.76 -8.65
C HIS A 58 -6.78 -4.08 -9.87
N ALA A 59 -8.04 -4.46 -9.65
CA ALA A 59 -8.98 -4.75 -10.73
C ALA A 59 -9.14 -3.56 -11.68
N ALA A 60 -9.26 -2.34 -11.13
CA ALA A 60 -9.39 -1.13 -11.94
C ALA A 60 -8.13 -0.84 -12.78
N SER A 61 -6.92 -1.04 -12.23
CA SER A 61 -5.66 -0.84 -12.97
C SER A 61 -5.48 -1.81 -14.15
N LEU A 62 -6.13 -2.99 -14.08
CA LEU A 62 -6.13 -3.96 -15.18
C LEU A 62 -7.25 -3.75 -16.21
N ALA A 63 -8.30 -3.00 -15.85
CA ALA A 63 -9.46 -2.73 -16.70
C ALA A 63 -9.29 -1.49 -17.60
N THR A 64 -8.05 -1.10 -17.89
CA THR A 64 -7.74 0.02 -18.79
C THR A 64 -7.80 -0.41 -20.25
N ASP A 65 -7.91 0.55 -21.15
CA ASP A 65 -7.82 0.33 -22.61
C ASP A 65 -6.37 0.32 -23.13
N ALA A 66 -5.38 0.33 -22.22
CA ALA A 66 -3.98 0.27 -22.61
C ALA A 66 -3.65 -1.08 -23.26
N LYS A 67 -2.85 -1.07 -24.33
CA LYS A 67 -2.36 -2.30 -25.00
C LYS A 67 -1.74 -3.31 -24.01
N THR A 68 -1.12 -2.80 -22.95
CA THR A 68 -0.57 -3.60 -21.86
C THR A 68 -1.00 -2.93 -20.56
N PRO A 69 -2.06 -3.44 -19.89
CA PRO A 69 -2.45 -2.97 -18.57
C PRO A 69 -1.33 -3.27 -17.56
N VAL A 70 -1.01 -2.29 -16.71
CA VAL A 70 0.03 -2.42 -15.67
C VAL A 70 -0.66 -2.35 -14.31
N PRO A 71 -0.45 -3.33 -13.42
CA PRO A 71 -1.08 -3.33 -12.11
C PRO A 71 -0.55 -2.19 -11.25
N VAL A 72 -1.46 -1.54 -10.53
CA VAL A 72 -1.11 -0.51 -9.55
C VAL A 72 -0.34 -1.11 -8.37
N ILE A 73 0.65 -0.38 -7.85
CA ILE A 73 1.31 -0.70 -6.59
C ILE A 73 0.73 0.13 -5.43
N TRP A 74 0.49 -0.52 -4.29
CA TRP A 74 0.03 0.14 -3.07
C TRP A 74 1.19 0.37 -2.11
N GLY A 75 1.48 1.63 -1.78
CA GLY A 75 2.44 2.03 -0.74
C GLY A 75 1.78 2.31 0.62
N THR A 76 2.52 2.07 1.71
CA THR A 76 2.08 2.32 3.08
C THR A 76 3.24 2.73 3.98
N ASP A 77 2.98 3.61 4.96
CA ASP A 77 3.99 4.09 5.90
C ASP A 77 4.21 3.14 7.09
N ALA A 78 4.79 1.96 6.86
CA ALA A 78 5.09 0.97 7.91
C ALA A 78 6.41 1.26 8.66
N VAL A 79 6.51 2.41 9.33
CA VAL A 79 7.79 2.94 9.85
C VAL A 79 8.23 2.39 11.21
N HIS A 80 7.37 1.63 11.89
CA HIS A 80 7.69 0.94 13.16
C HIS A 80 6.75 -0.26 13.36
N GLY A 81 6.63 -1.08 12.31
CA GLY A 81 5.53 -2.04 12.13
C GLY A 81 4.44 -1.46 11.22
N HIS A 82 3.42 -2.26 10.90
CA HIS A 82 2.29 -1.81 10.08
C HIS A 82 1.29 -0.98 10.90
N ASN A 83 1.78 0.14 11.41
CA ASN A 83 1.14 1.04 12.37
C ASN A 83 -0.25 1.58 12.01
N ASN A 84 -0.62 1.58 10.72
CA ASN A 84 -1.93 2.02 10.26
C ASN A 84 -3.04 0.94 10.40
N VAL A 85 -2.67 -0.33 10.59
CA VAL A 85 -3.62 -1.44 10.72
C VAL A 85 -3.89 -1.76 12.18
N LEU A 86 -5.17 -1.78 12.54
CA LEU A 86 -5.61 -2.12 13.90
C LEU A 86 -5.12 -3.52 14.28
N GLY A 87 -4.46 -3.62 15.44
CA GLY A 87 -3.95 -4.89 15.97
C GLY A 87 -2.58 -5.30 15.42
N ALA A 88 -1.94 -4.49 14.56
CA ALA A 88 -0.58 -4.73 14.14
C ALA A 88 0.42 -4.55 15.31
N THR A 89 1.49 -5.32 15.29
CA THR A 89 2.61 -5.15 16.22
C THR A 89 3.25 -3.78 16.00
N LEU A 90 3.43 -3.03 17.10
CA LEU A 90 4.17 -1.77 17.11
C LEU A 90 5.56 -2.01 17.71
N PHE A 91 6.59 -1.76 16.92
CA PHE A 91 7.98 -1.83 17.35
C PHE A 91 8.45 -0.49 17.94
N PRO A 92 9.53 -0.47 18.73
CA PRO A 92 10.19 0.77 19.12
C PRO A 92 10.52 1.62 17.90
N HIS A 93 10.36 2.94 18.01
CA HIS A 93 10.81 3.86 16.96
C HIS A 93 12.33 3.80 16.77
N ASN A 94 12.79 4.28 15.60
CA ASN A 94 14.19 4.18 15.16
C ASN A 94 15.22 4.69 16.17
N ILE A 95 14.89 5.68 17.01
CA ILE A 95 15.80 6.14 18.07
C ILE A 95 16.07 5.04 19.12
N GLY A 96 15.04 4.28 19.50
CA GLY A 96 15.18 3.15 20.43
C GLY A 96 15.89 1.96 19.79
N LEU A 97 15.61 1.69 18.51
CA LEU A 97 16.32 0.65 17.75
C LEU A 97 17.80 0.99 17.54
N GLY A 98 18.12 2.27 17.29
CA GLY A 98 19.50 2.76 17.22
C GLY A 98 20.23 2.61 18.56
N ALA A 99 19.55 2.89 19.67
CA ALA A 99 20.10 2.68 21.01
C ALA A 99 20.34 1.20 21.35
N ALA A 100 19.57 0.29 20.76
CA ALA A 100 19.78 -1.16 20.93
C ALA A 100 21.08 -1.65 20.24
N GLY A 101 21.55 -0.94 19.20
CA GLY A 101 22.84 -1.24 18.55
C GLY A 101 22.91 -2.61 17.87
N ASP A 102 21.78 -3.17 17.45
CA ASP A 102 21.65 -4.53 16.94
C ASP A 102 21.05 -4.55 15.53
N ALA A 103 21.89 -4.82 14.52
CA ALA A 103 21.47 -4.85 13.11
C ALA A 103 20.63 -6.09 12.76
N GLU A 104 20.91 -7.25 13.36
CA GLU A 104 20.14 -8.48 13.14
C GLU A 104 18.72 -8.36 13.71
N LEU A 105 18.58 -7.65 14.84
CA LEU A 105 17.26 -7.28 15.36
C LEU A 105 16.48 -6.43 14.36
N ILE A 106 17.11 -5.41 13.76
CA ILE A 106 16.45 -4.54 12.78
C ILE A 106 16.00 -5.35 11.55
N GLU A 107 16.83 -6.27 11.07
CA GLU A 107 16.47 -7.16 9.95
C GLU A 107 15.23 -8.01 10.28
N ARG A 108 15.23 -8.69 11.44
CA ARG A 108 14.08 -9.49 11.90
C ARG A 108 12.80 -8.65 12.07
N ILE A 109 12.93 -7.39 12.52
CA ILE A 109 11.81 -6.45 12.60
C ILE A 109 11.28 -6.11 11.20
N GLY A 110 12.18 -5.87 10.24
CA GLY A 110 11.83 -5.64 8.83
C GLY A 110 11.05 -6.82 8.24
N GLU A 111 11.53 -8.05 8.44
CA GLU A 111 10.83 -9.25 8.00
C GLU A 111 9.45 -9.43 8.65
N ALA A 112 9.37 -9.20 9.97
CA ALA A 112 8.11 -9.30 10.70
C ALA A 112 7.10 -8.25 10.22
N THR A 113 7.59 -7.04 9.95
CA THR A 113 6.78 -5.96 9.37
C THR A 113 6.28 -6.34 7.98
N ALA A 114 7.16 -6.86 7.11
CA ALA A 114 6.77 -7.30 5.76
C ALA A 114 5.70 -8.42 5.77
N ARG A 115 5.78 -9.37 6.71
CA ARG A 115 4.76 -10.42 6.89
C ARG A 115 3.43 -9.89 7.41
N SER A 116 3.44 -8.77 8.15
CA SER A 116 2.24 -8.16 8.72
C SER A 116 1.46 -7.28 7.75
N VAL A 117 2.09 -6.86 6.64
CA VAL A 117 1.40 -6.14 5.56
C VAL A 117 0.50 -7.13 4.82
N PRO A 118 -0.81 -6.85 4.67
CA PRO A 118 -1.72 -7.73 3.96
C PRO A 118 -1.25 -7.94 2.51
N ILE A 119 -0.63 -9.08 2.25
CA ILE A 119 -0.20 -9.47 0.91
C ILE A 119 -1.35 -10.20 0.21
N ARG A 120 -1.66 -9.79 -1.02
CA ARG A 120 -2.45 -10.63 -1.91
C ARG A 120 -1.58 -11.85 -2.28
N PRO A 121 -2.03 -13.09 -2.03
CA PRO A 121 -1.30 -14.25 -2.52
C PRO A 121 -1.25 -14.15 -4.04
N THR A 122 -0.04 -14.09 -4.60
CA THR A 122 0.17 -14.25 -6.03
C THR A 122 -0.37 -15.63 -6.38
N ARG A 123 -1.45 -15.69 -7.18
CA ARG A 123 -1.87 -16.95 -7.79
C ARG A 123 -0.70 -17.45 -8.62
N ARG A 124 -0.06 -18.53 -8.16
CA ARG A 124 0.76 -19.39 -9.02
C ARG A 124 -0.14 -20.12 -9.99
#